data_AF-A0A7Z9YX70-F1
#
_entry.id   AF-A0A7Z9YX70-F1
#
_cell.length_a   1.000
_cell.length_b   1.000
_cell.length_c   1.000
_cell.angle_alpha   90.00
_cell.angle_beta   90.00
_cell.angle_gamma   90.00
#
_symmetry.space_group_name_H-M   'P 1'
#
loop_
_entity.id
_entity.type
_entity.pdbx_description
1 polymer ?
#
loop_
_entity_poly.entity_id
_entity_poly.type
_entity_poly.pdbx_seq_one_letter_code
_entity_poly.pdbx_strand_id
1 'polypeptide(L)'
;EDSCNVKSLKENTNPDGSPICEAGCYKCLLSYYNQPEHDKIDRKNELVLTLLCELANAKVTIEKVSQKKSESLALSPLQVALKEILDSQNFPLPDSWNETINGIQIDALYQDMQVAIILTDTSNNQQLTELENYGYIPIVLPEAQSKWHELLEENRELIVGESE
;
A
#
# COMPACT_ATOMS: atom_id res chain seq x y z
N GLU A 1 20.93 10.29 19.43
CA GLU A 1 20.98 11.76 19.24
C GLU A 1 19.56 12.20 18.99
N ASP A 2 18.94 12.83 19.98
CA ASP A 2 17.58 13.38 19.88
C ASP A 2 17.61 14.59 18.94
N SER A 3 17.47 14.34 17.63
CA SER A 3 17.65 15.39 16.63
C SER A 3 16.49 16.39 16.57
N CYS A 4 15.31 16.04 17.12
CA CYS A 4 14.08 16.80 16.97
C CYS A 4 13.52 17.23 18.34
N ASN A 5 14.12 18.27 18.93
CA ASN A 5 13.55 18.93 20.11
C ASN A 5 12.62 20.06 19.64
N VAL A 6 11.29 19.82 19.71
CA VAL A 6 10.25 20.77 19.29
C VAL A 6 10.43 22.15 19.91
N LYS A 7 10.84 22.22 21.19
CA LYS A 7 11.07 23.48 21.92
C LYS A 7 12.30 24.25 21.46
N SER A 8 13.16 23.63 20.66
CA SER A 8 14.38 24.24 20.10
C SER A 8 14.23 24.68 18.65
N LEU A 9 13.10 24.38 18.00
CA LEU A 9 12.82 24.78 16.63
C LEU A 9 12.69 26.30 16.55
N LYS A 10 13.34 26.91 15.55
CA LYS A 10 13.30 28.35 15.29
C LYS A 10 12.59 28.61 13.96
N GLU A 11 11.67 29.58 13.97
CA GLU A 11 11.01 30.04 12.75
C GLU A 11 11.94 30.94 11.93
N ASN A 12 11.98 30.70 10.62
CA ASN A 12 12.64 31.61 9.68
C ASN A 12 11.70 32.77 9.34
N THR A 13 12.19 34.00 9.42
CA THR A 13 11.45 35.23 9.14
C THR A 13 12.03 35.98 7.95
N ASN A 14 11.24 36.87 7.35
CA ASN A 14 11.75 37.82 6.37
C ASN A 14 12.74 38.80 7.02
N PRO A 15 13.57 39.52 6.25
CA PRO A 15 14.50 40.52 6.78
C PRO A 15 13.83 41.64 7.60
N ASP A 16 12.53 41.90 7.38
CA ASP A 16 11.73 42.86 8.12
C ASP A 16 11.09 42.29 9.40
N GLY A 17 11.40 41.03 9.74
CA GLY A 17 10.87 40.33 10.91
C GLY A 17 9.43 39.81 10.73
N SER A 18 8.79 40.05 9.58
CA SER A 18 7.50 39.44 9.30
C SER A 18 7.64 37.92 9.12
N PRO A 19 6.63 37.12 9.53
CA PRO A 19 6.65 35.70 9.24
C PRO A 19 6.68 35.50 7.72
N ILE A 20 7.58 34.64 7.24
CA ILE A 20 7.52 34.18 5.86
C ILE A 20 6.15 33.49 5.75
N CYS A 21 5.24 34.01 4.93
CA CYS A 21 3.85 33.57 4.81
C CYS A 21 3.78 32.11 4.33
N GLU A 22 3.98 31.17 5.26
CA GLU A 22 4.17 29.75 4.97
C GLU A 22 3.73 28.86 6.13
N ALA A 23 2.93 29.34 7.09
CA ALA A 23 2.54 28.51 8.26
C ALA A 23 1.76 27.22 7.89
N GLY A 24 1.21 27.14 6.67
CA GLY A 24 0.64 25.91 6.09
C GLY A 24 0.86 25.75 4.58
N CYS A 25 1.58 26.66 3.93
CA CYS A 25 1.69 26.71 2.47
C CYS A 25 3.11 26.36 2.03
N TYR A 26 3.28 25.21 1.38
CA TYR A 26 4.51 24.91 0.66
C TYR A 26 4.61 25.85 -0.53
N LYS A 27 5.59 26.76 -0.54
CA LYS A 27 5.99 27.44 -1.76
C LYS A 27 6.53 26.47 -2.84
N CYS A 28 6.77 25.20 -2.48
CA CYS A 28 7.54 24.27 -3.31
C CYS A 28 6.96 22.86 -3.51
N LEU A 29 5.73 22.51 -3.08
CA LEU A 29 5.30 21.10 -3.23
C LEU A 29 3.85 20.85 -3.63
N LEU A 30 2.91 21.76 -3.41
CA LEU A 30 1.51 21.54 -3.77
C LEU A 30 0.90 22.83 -4.30
N SER A 31 0.37 22.81 -5.52
CA SER A 31 -0.36 23.95 -6.06
C SER A 31 -1.55 24.27 -5.17
N TYR A 32 -1.79 25.56 -4.93
CA TYR A 32 -2.87 26.12 -4.11
C TYR A 32 -4.27 25.54 -4.39
N TYR A 33 -4.44 24.89 -5.54
CA TYR A 33 -5.70 24.31 -6.02
C TYR A 33 -6.15 23.04 -5.27
N ASN A 34 -5.25 22.25 -4.68
CA ASN A 34 -5.60 20.97 -4.03
C ASN A 34 -5.78 21.04 -2.51
N GLN A 35 -5.73 22.24 -1.90
CA GLN A 35 -5.85 22.41 -0.44
C GLN A 35 -6.83 23.55 -0.09
N PRO A 36 -8.14 23.38 -0.34
CA PRO A 36 -9.15 24.40 -0.09
C PRO A 36 -9.25 24.82 1.38
N GLU A 37 -8.86 23.95 2.31
CA GLU A 37 -8.87 24.20 3.77
C GLU A 37 -7.47 24.41 4.36
N HIS A 38 -6.53 24.98 3.57
CA HIS A 38 -5.15 25.25 4.03
C HIS A 38 -5.07 26.16 5.27
N ASP A 39 -6.11 26.95 5.53
CA ASP A 39 -6.28 27.76 6.73
C ASP A 39 -6.39 26.93 8.02
N LYS A 40 -6.81 25.66 7.92
CA LYS A 40 -6.86 24.71 9.03
C LYS A 40 -5.53 23.99 9.29
N ILE A 41 -4.55 24.15 8.41
CA ILE A 41 -3.24 23.50 8.52
C ILE A 41 -2.31 24.41 9.32
N ASP A 42 -2.01 24.02 10.56
CA ASP A 42 -1.02 24.68 11.39
C ASP A 42 0.19 23.78 11.64
N ARG A 43 1.28 24.00 10.88
CA ARG A 43 2.54 23.26 11.05
C ARG A 43 3.30 23.64 12.32
N LYS A 44 2.86 24.69 13.04
CA LYS A 44 3.44 25.11 14.34
C LYS A 44 2.74 24.44 15.52
N ASN A 45 1.63 23.75 15.28
CA ASN A 45 0.91 23.04 16.33
C ASN A 45 1.86 22.04 17.01
N GLU A 46 2.05 22.17 18.32
CA GLU A 46 3.02 21.37 19.07
C GLU A 46 2.73 19.87 18.99
N LEU A 47 1.46 19.47 18.93
CA LEU A 47 1.08 18.06 18.79
C LEU A 47 1.46 17.52 17.41
N VAL A 48 1.24 18.32 16.37
CA VAL A 48 1.63 17.97 14.99
C VAL A 48 3.15 17.85 14.89
N LEU A 49 3.90 18.83 15.42
CA LEU A 49 5.36 18.80 15.43
C LEU A 49 5.91 17.62 16.23
N THR A 50 5.28 17.27 17.35
CA THR A 50 5.67 16.12 18.16
C THR A 50 5.49 14.83 17.36
N LEU A 51 4.31 14.62 16.76
CA LEU A 51 4.02 13.45 15.93
C LEU A 51 5.01 13.35 14.74
N LEU A 52 5.28 14.45 14.04
CA LEU A 52 6.21 14.47 12.91
C LEU A 52 7.65 14.18 13.35
N CYS A 53 8.09 14.73 14.49
CA CYS A 53 9.38 14.41 15.09
C CYS A 53 9.49 12.92 15.44
N GLU A 54 8.44 12.34 16.05
CA GLU A 54 8.40 10.92 16.39
C GLU A 54 8.50 10.05 15.13
N LEU A 55 7.73 10.35 14.08
CA LEU A 55 7.79 9.64 12.81
C LEU A 55 9.16 9.76 12.13
N ALA A 56 9.74 10.97 12.10
CA ALA A 56 11.05 11.19 11.47
C ALA A 56 12.21 10.47 12.19
N ASN A 57 12.07 10.24 13.50
CA ASN A 57 13.07 9.52 14.30
C ASN A 57 12.68 8.06 14.58
N ALA A 58 11.53 7.60 14.07
CA ALA A 58 11.06 6.25 14.29
C ALA A 58 12.06 5.25 13.68
N LYS A 59 12.53 4.32 14.51
CA LYS A 59 13.32 3.19 14.05
C LYS A 59 12.39 2.03 13.81
N VAL A 60 12.19 1.67 12.56
CA VAL A 60 11.46 0.47 12.20
C VAL A 60 12.40 -0.71 12.35
N THR A 61 11.98 -1.68 13.14
CA THR A 61 12.59 -3.00 13.09
C THR A 61 11.71 -3.82 12.20
N ILE A 62 12.27 -4.36 11.12
CA ILE A 62 11.56 -5.38 10.36
C ILE A 62 11.49 -6.57 11.30
N GLU A 63 10.33 -6.77 11.93
CA GLU A 63 10.03 -8.06 12.50
C GLU A 63 10.12 -9.03 11.33
N LYS A 64 11.06 -9.98 11.40
CA LYS A 64 10.89 -11.20 10.65
C LYS A 64 9.58 -11.75 11.19
N VAL A 65 8.50 -11.48 10.46
CA VAL A 65 7.33 -12.33 10.50
C VAL A 65 7.94 -13.69 10.24
N SER A 66 8.16 -14.44 11.32
CA SER A 66 8.50 -15.84 11.22
C SER A 66 7.41 -16.32 10.32
N GLN A 67 7.74 -16.63 9.05
CA GLN A 67 6.78 -17.13 8.09
C GLN A 67 6.07 -18.18 8.92
N LYS A 68 4.83 -17.88 9.35
CA LYS A 68 4.01 -18.90 9.94
C LYS A 68 3.93 -19.79 8.74
N LYS A 69 4.71 -20.87 8.79
CA LYS A 69 4.68 -21.93 7.82
C LYS A 69 3.20 -22.26 7.86
N SER A 70 2.47 -21.67 6.92
CA SER A 70 1.03 -21.75 6.88
C SER A 70 0.82 -23.24 7.01
N GLU A 71 0.14 -23.66 8.09
CA GLU A 71 -0.31 -25.05 8.17
C GLU A 71 -0.91 -25.29 6.81
N SER A 72 -0.27 -26.13 6.00
CA SER A 72 -0.47 -26.19 4.56
C SER A 72 -1.95 -26.45 4.32
N LEU A 73 -2.75 -25.38 4.24
CA LEU A 73 -4.15 -25.45 3.91
C LEU A 73 -4.11 -26.00 2.49
N ALA A 74 -4.78 -27.14 2.32
CA ALA A 74 -4.81 -27.78 1.02
C ALA A 74 -5.37 -26.76 0.02
N LEU A 75 -4.59 -26.49 -1.02
CA LEU A 75 -5.02 -25.58 -2.08
C LEU A 75 -6.32 -26.11 -2.70
N SER A 76 -7.24 -25.21 -2.99
CA SER A 76 -8.43 -25.56 -3.76
C SER A 76 -8.03 -26.04 -5.17
N PRO A 77 -8.87 -26.80 -5.89
CA PRO A 77 -8.56 -27.21 -7.26
C PRO A 77 -8.25 -26.03 -8.20
N LEU A 78 -8.92 -24.88 -8.01
CA LEU A 78 -8.65 -23.66 -8.77
C LEU A 78 -7.28 -23.07 -8.41
N GLN A 79 -6.91 -23.06 -7.13
CA GLN A 79 -5.59 -22.59 -6.69
C GLN A 79 -4.46 -23.50 -7.19
N VAL A 80 -4.68 -24.81 -7.24
CA VAL A 80 -3.74 -25.76 -7.86
C VAL A 80 -3.56 -25.44 -9.34
N ALA A 81 -4.65 -25.25 -10.10
CA ALA A 81 -4.56 -24.89 -11.51
C ALA A 81 -3.88 -23.52 -11.72
N LEU A 82 -4.13 -22.55 -10.83
CA LEU A 82 -3.52 -21.23 -10.92
C LEU A 82 -2.00 -21.35 -10.73
N LYS A 83 -1.59 -22.10 -9.71
CA LYS A 83 -0.17 -22.38 -9.46
C LYS A 83 0.51 -23.00 -10.68
N GLU A 84 -0.11 -24.00 -11.31
CA GLU A 84 0.43 -24.65 -12.52
C GLU A 84 0.58 -23.67 -13.70
N ILE A 85 -0.39 -22.76 -13.88
CA ILE A 85 -0.33 -21.73 -14.93
C ILE A 85 0.79 -20.72 -14.63
N LEU A 86 0.90 -20.24 -13.38
CA LEU A 86 1.96 -19.31 -12.99
C LEU A 86 3.35 -19.91 -13.19
N ASP A 87 3.56 -21.16 -12.72
CA ASP A 87 4.82 -21.89 -12.88
C ASP A 87 5.17 -22.10 -14.37
N SER A 88 4.20 -22.51 -15.19
CA SER A 88 4.43 -22.80 -16.62
C SER A 88 4.64 -21.55 -17.49
N GLN A 89 4.14 -20.40 -17.05
CA GLN A 89 4.22 -19.12 -17.77
C GLN A 89 5.23 -18.14 -17.18
N ASN A 90 6.09 -18.63 -16.28
CA ASN A 90 7.17 -17.88 -15.65
C ASN A 90 6.69 -16.61 -14.92
N PHE A 91 5.54 -16.70 -14.25
CA PHE A 91 5.12 -15.72 -13.25
C PHE A 91 5.70 -16.11 -11.89
N PRO A 92 5.97 -15.13 -11.00
CA PRO A 92 6.27 -15.44 -9.62
C PRO A 92 5.08 -16.13 -8.95
N LEU A 93 5.37 -17.02 -8.02
CA LEU A 93 4.35 -17.59 -7.15
C LEU A 93 3.91 -16.54 -6.10
N PRO A 94 2.65 -16.57 -5.66
CA PRO A 94 2.18 -15.72 -4.57
C PRO A 94 2.95 -16.02 -3.27
N ASP A 95 3.11 -14.99 -2.44
CA ASP A 95 3.75 -15.10 -1.12
C ASP A 95 2.93 -15.95 -0.17
N SER A 96 1.60 -15.87 -0.29
CA SER A 96 0.66 -16.61 0.53
C SER A 96 -0.63 -16.97 -0.22
N TRP A 97 -1.32 -17.97 0.32
CA TRP A 97 -2.57 -18.52 -0.21
C TRP A 97 -3.62 -18.51 0.91
N ASN A 98 -4.88 -18.28 0.55
CA ASN A 98 -6.02 -18.29 1.47
C ASN A 98 -5.92 -17.27 2.62
N GLU A 99 -5.44 -16.06 2.32
CA GLU A 99 -5.38 -14.98 3.31
C GLU A 99 -6.74 -14.30 3.50
N THR A 100 -6.87 -13.55 4.59
CA THR A 100 -8.03 -12.70 4.83
C THR A 100 -7.57 -11.28 5.14
N ILE A 101 -8.03 -10.30 4.35
CA ILE A 101 -7.78 -8.88 4.57
C ILE A 101 -9.08 -8.24 5.04
N ASN A 102 -9.16 -7.83 6.31
CA ASN A 102 -10.34 -7.18 6.90
C ASN A 102 -11.66 -7.93 6.65
N GLY A 103 -11.63 -9.26 6.64
CA GLY A 103 -12.79 -10.13 6.41
C GLY A 103 -13.06 -10.50 4.95
N ILE A 104 -12.27 -9.98 4.00
CA ILE A 104 -12.33 -10.33 2.58
C ILE A 104 -11.35 -11.47 2.31
N GLN A 105 -11.83 -12.56 1.73
CA GLN A 105 -11.03 -13.74 1.41
C GLN A 105 -10.20 -13.50 0.15
N ILE A 106 -8.91 -13.79 0.22
CA ILE A 106 -7.95 -13.67 -0.88
C ILE A 106 -7.40 -15.06 -1.20
N ASP A 107 -7.48 -15.46 -2.47
CA ASP A 107 -7.01 -16.78 -2.90
C ASP A 107 -5.49 -16.84 -2.99
N ALA A 108 -4.87 -15.79 -3.53
CA ALA A 108 -3.43 -15.66 -3.70
C ALA A 108 -3.00 -14.20 -3.49
N LEU A 109 -1.96 -13.98 -2.69
CA LEU A 109 -1.48 -12.64 -2.33
C LEU A 109 -0.02 -12.46 -2.72
N TYR A 110 0.28 -11.38 -3.44
CA TYR A 110 1.63 -10.85 -3.67
C TYR A 110 1.81 -9.63 -2.78
N GLN A 111 2.45 -9.82 -1.63
CA GLN A 111 2.49 -8.85 -0.55
C GLN A 111 3.34 -7.63 -0.92
N ASP A 112 4.50 -7.82 -1.55
CA ASP A 112 5.39 -6.73 -1.95
C ASP A 112 4.78 -5.86 -3.06
N MET A 113 4.01 -6.48 -3.96
CA MET A 113 3.33 -5.78 -5.05
C MET A 113 1.92 -5.30 -4.67
N GLN A 114 1.46 -5.63 -3.46
CA GLN A 114 0.11 -5.37 -2.98
C GLN A 114 -0.99 -5.91 -3.92
N VAL A 115 -0.71 -6.97 -4.67
CA VAL A 115 -1.67 -7.58 -5.60
C VAL A 115 -2.42 -8.72 -4.91
N ALA A 116 -3.75 -8.67 -4.95
CA ALA A 116 -4.62 -9.69 -4.37
C ALA A 116 -5.44 -10.38 -5.48
N ILE A 117 -5.17 -11.66 -5.73
CA ILE A 117 -5.94 -12.47 -6.68
C ILE A 117 -7.15 -13.10 -5.97
N ILE A 118 -8.33 -12.95 -6.60
CA ILE A 118 -9.59 -13.54 -6.15
C ILE A 118 -10.14 -14.43 -7.27
N LEU A 119 -10.37 -15.71 -6.96
CA LEU A 119 -10.87 -16.71 -7.89
C LEU A 119 -12.40 -16.82 -7.76
N THR A 120 -13.14 -16.07 -8.56
CA THR A 120 -14.62 -16.06 -8.49
C THR A 120 -15.26 -15.61 -9.79
N ASP A 121 -16.40 -16.20 -10.14
CA ASP A 121 -17.28 -15.68 -11.21
C ASP A 121 -18.16 -14.52 -10.74
N THR A 122 -18.29 -14.32 -9.42
CA THR A 122 -19.15 -13.29 -8.82
C THR A 122 -18.30 -12.29 -8.06
N SER A 123 -17.83 -11.26 -8.76
CA SER A 123 -17.15 -10.14 -8.11
C SER A 123 -18.15 -9.26 -7.35
N ASN A 124 -17.93 -9.07 -6.05
CA ASN A 124 -18.63 -8.06 -5.28
C ASN A 124 -17.88 -6.73 -5.38
N ASN A 125 -18.39 -5.79 -6.18
CA ASN A 125 -17.74 -4.49 -6.42
C ASN A 125 -17.44 -3.73 -5.12
N GLN A 126 -18.27 -3.87 -4.08
CA GLN A 126 -18.00 -3.22 -2.79
C GLN A 126 -16.72 -3.77 -2.13
N GLN A 127 -16.53 -5.09 -2.14
CA GLN A 127 -15.32 -5.71 -1.57
C GLN A 127 -14.07 -5.34 -2.36
N LEU A 128 -14.18 -5.21 -3.69
CA LEU A 128 -13.06 -4.74 -4.51
C LEU A 128 -12.67 -3.31 -4.16
N THR A 129 -13.64 -2.40 -4.04
CA THR A 129 -13.38 -1.02 -3.61
C THR A 129 -12.81 -0.96 -2.19
N GLU A 130 -13.25 -1.83 -1.28
CA GLU A 130 -12.67 -1.92 0.07
C GLU A 130 -11.20 -2.36 0.03
N LEU A 131 -10.84 -3.35 -0.78
CA LEU A 131 -9.45 -3.76 -0.96
C LEU A 131 -8.58 -2.64 -1.54
N GLU A 132 -9.08 -1.91 -2.54
CA GLU A 132 -8.42 -0.73 -3.09
C GLU A 132 -8.20 0.34 -2.01
N ASN A 133 -9.20 0.60 -1.16
CA ASN A 133 -9.08 1.52 -0.03
C ASN A 133 -8.06 1.05 1.03
N TYR A 134 -7.81 -0.26 1.13
CA TYR A 134 -6.77 -0.83 1.98
C TYR A 134 -5.38 -0.82 1.31
N GLY A 135 -5.27 -0.32 0.08
CA GLY A 135 -4.03 -0.19 -0.67
C GLY A 135 -3.64 -1.44 -1.46
N TYR A 136 -4.58 -2.35 -1.72
CA TYR A 136 -4.34 -3.52 -2.57
C TYR A 136 -4.89 -3.31 -3.98
N ILE A 137 -4.29 -3.98 -4.95
CA ILE A 137 -4.76 -4.05 -6.34
C ILE A 137 -5.45 -5.41 -6.54
N PRO A 138 -6.79 -5.47 -6.56
CA PRO A 138 -7.49 -6.73 -6.74
C PRO A 138 -7.50 -7.17 -8.21
N ILE A 139 -7.10 -8.42 -8.47
CA ILE A 139 -7.23 -9.07 -9.77
C ILE A 139 -8.25 -10.20 -9.63
N VAL A 140 -9.38 -10.08 -10.32
CA VAL A 140 -10.41 -11.12 -10.33
C VAL A 140 -10.17 -12.06 -11.50
N LEU A 141 -9.95 -13.32 -11.19
CA LEU A 141 -9.93 -14.39 -12.19
C LEU A 141 -11.25 -15.18 -12.09
N PRO A 142 -12.02 -15.31 -13.18
CA PRO A 142 -13.25 -16.10 -13.18
C PRO A 142 -12.94 -17.56 -12.90
N GLU A 143 -13.90 -18.39 -12.47
CA GLU A 143 -13.66 -19.83 -12.31
C GLU A 143 -13.32 -20.51 -13.65
N ALA A 144 -13.81 -19.93 -14.75
CA ALA A 144 -13.50 -20.36 -16.11
C ALA A 144 -12.05 -20.03 -16.52
N GLN A 145 -11.16 -21.01 -16.41
CA GLN A 145 -9.71 -20.90 -16.67
C GLN A 145 -9.32 -20.43 -18.08
N SER A 146 -10.24 -20.49 -19.06
CA SER A 146 -9.97 -20.11 -20.45
C SER A 146 -9.43 -18.68 -20.64
N LYS A 147 -9.72 -17.77 -19.70
CA LYS A 147 -9.28 -16.36 -19.76
C LYS A 147 -8.10 -16.04 -18.85
N TRP A 148 -7.63 -17.00 -18.05
CA TRP A 148 -6.61 -16.70 -17.03
C TRP A 148 -5.31 -16.21 -17.63
N HIS A 149 -4.85 -16.84 -18.71
CA HIS A 149 -3.62 -16.40 -19.37
C HIS A 149 -3.69 -14.95 -19.85
N GLU A 150 -4.79 -14.59 -20.53
CA GLU A 150 -5.02 -13.22 -21.01
C GLU A 150 -5.02 -12.21 -19.86
N LEU A 151 -5.81 -12.48 -18.81
CA LEU A 151 -5.92 -11.59 -17.64
C LEU A 151 -4.60 -11.48 -16.85
N LEU A 152 -3.85 -12.57 -16.70
CA LEU A 152 -2.55 -12.55 -16.04
C LEU A 152 -1.52 -11.76 -16.86
N GLU A 153 -1.55 -11.89 -18.19
CA GLU A 153 -0.67 -11.14 -19.08
C GLU A 153 -0.98 -9.64 -19.07
N GLU A 154 -2.25 -9.27 -19.11
CA GLU A 154 -2.71 -7.88 -18.99
C GLU A 154 -2.23 -7.21 -17.69
N ASN A 155 -2.04 -8.01 -16.63
CA ASN A 155 -1.59 -7.54 -15.32
C ASN A 155 -0.15 -7.96 -14.99
N ARG A 156 0.65 -8.38 -15.99
CA ARG A 156 1.99 -8.95 -15.75
C ARG A 156 2.91 -8.00 -15.00
N GLU A 157 2.92 -6.72 -15.36
CA GLU A 157 3.78 -5.71 -14.71
C GLU A 157 3.47 -5.57 -13.21
N LEU A 158 2.19 -5.69 -12.83
CA LEU A 158 1.75 -5.62 -11.44
C LEU A 158 2.19 -6.85 -10.64
N ILE A 159 2.22 -8.02 -11.27
CA ILE A 159 2.53 -9.30 -10.60
C ILE A 159 4.04 -9.55 -10.53
N VAL A 160 4.76 -9.25 -11.61
CA VAL A 160 6.21 -9.48 -11.73
C VAL A 160 7.02 -8.35 -11.09
N GLY A 161 6.45 -7.14 -11.00
CA GLY A 161 7.17 -5.93 -10.62
C GLY A 161 8.02 -5.36 -11.77
N GLU A 162 8.50 -4.14 -11.60
CA GLU A 162 9.48 -3.56 -12.54
C GLU A 162 10.76 -4.40 -12.52
N SER A 163 11.19 -4.84 -13.69
CA SER A 163 12.51 -5.45 -13.86
C SER A 163 13.55 -4.33 -13.71
N GLU A 164 14.31 -4.32 -12.61
CA GLU A 164 15.51 -3.48 -12.46
C GLU A 164 16.54 -3.71 -13.58
#